data_AF-A0A453JR69-F1
#
_entry.id   AF-A0A453JR69-F1
#
_cell.length_a   1.000
_cell.length_b   1.000
_cell.length_c   1.000
_cell.angle_alpha   90.00
_cell.angle_beta   90.00
_cell.angle_gamma   90.00
#
_symmetry.space_group_name_H-M   'P 1'
#
loop_
_entity.id
_entity.type
_entity.pdbx_description
1 polymer ?
#
loop_
_entity_poly.entity_id
_entity_poly.type
_entity_poly.pdbx_seq_one_letter_code
_entity_poly.pdbx_strand_id
1 'polypeptide(L)'
;MARQTLTNGFLSGFMHVGLALVLLAYLPIAFLCRLVYRLLIRPFAAGEDLRGKVVLITGASSGIGENLAYEYARKGACVALVARTEIALRAVAKTARELGAPDTLVVPADITNVDEAKRAVEETVAHFGKLNHLVANAGVWSSCFFEEITNVSAFQNVMDLNFWGAVYPTYFALPYLKASRGNIVVTASVAGRVPVARMSFYNASKAAVIRFYETLRAEVGPHVRVTILMPGYVVSNLTMGKGVQKDGNVGFDEEARDVRTHPSISLNHRYFHSSSSVDR
;
A
#
# COMPACT_ATOMS: atom_id res chain seq x y z
N MET A 1 6.46 69.21 -11.27
CA MET A 1 7.17 68.08 -11.90
C MET A 1 8.48 67.70 -11.22
N ALA A 2 9.43 68.61 -10.96
CA ALA A 2 10.77 68.25 -10.41
C ALA A 2 10.78 67.56 -9.02
N ARG A 3 9.83 67.87 -8.14
CA ARG A 3 9.77 67.28 -6.78
C ARG A 3 9.32 65.81 -6.76
N GLN A 4 8.51 65.39 -7.74
CA GLN A 4 8.05 64.00 -7.88
C GLN A 4 9.13 63.08 -8.46
N THR A 5 10.00 63.60 -9.34
CA THR A 5 11.08 62.81 -9.96
C THR A 5 12.19 62.46 -8.94
N LEU A 6 12.50 63.37 -8.03
CA LEU A 6 13.48 63.16 -6.95
C LEU A 6 12.97 62.17 -5.88
N THR A 7 11.70 62.24 -5.49
CA THR A 7 11.12 61.28 -4.54
C THR A 7 11.06 59.87 -5.12
N ASN A 8 10.80 59.73 -6.42
CA ASN A 8 10.76 58.43 -7.09
C ASN A 8 12.15 57.79 -7.23
N GLY A 9 13.21 58.59 -7.48
CA GLY A 9 14.59 58.09 -7.51
C GLY A 9 15.11 57.64 -6.13
N PHE A 10 14.74 58.36 -5.07
CA PHE A 10 15.12 58.03 -3.70
C PHE A 10 14.40 56.79 -3.17
N LEU A 11 13.07 56.67 -3.40
CA LEU A 11 12.32 55.45 -3.06
C LEU A 11 12.85 54.22 -3.81
N SER A 12 13.22 54.38 -5.08
CA SER A 12 13.81 53.30 -5.89
C SER A 12 15.13 52.79 -5.30
N GLY A 13 16.02 53.70 -4.88
CA GLY A 13 17.29 53.32 -4.23
C GLY A 13 17.11 52.52 -2.94
N PHE A 14 16.20 52.94 -2.05
CA PHE A 14 15.91 52.21 -0.81
C PHE A 14 15.31 50.82 -1.07
N MET A 15 14.46 50.71 -2.09
CA MET A 15 13.88 49.44 -2.52
C MET A 15 14.96 48.47 -3.01
N HIS A 16 15.93 48.95 -3.79
CA HIS A 16 17.03 48.12 -4.29
C HIS A 16 18.00 47.68 -3.18
N VAL A 17 18.32 48.56 -2.23
CA VAL A 17 19.17 48.22 -1.07
C VAL A 17 18.46 47.24 -0.15
N GLY A 18 17.16 47.43 0.12
CA GLY A 18 16.34 46.50 0.90
C GLY A 18 16.26 45.12 0.26
N LEU A 19 16.02 45.05 -1.05
CA LEU A 19 16.02 43.79 -1.80
C LEU A 19 17.37 43.09 -1.76
N ALA A 20 18.47 43.84 -1.91
CA ALA A 20 19.82 43.30 -1.84
C ALA A 20 20.13 42.68 -0.47
N LEU A 21 19.73 43.33 0.63
CA LEU A 21 19.89 42.79 1.98
C LEU A 21 19.05 41.53 2.23
N VAL A 22 17.81 41.50 1.74
CA VAL A 22 16.94 40.32 1.81
C VAL A 22 17.56 39.15 1.04
N LEU A 23 18.07 39.37 -0.17
CA LEU A 23 18.73 38.32 -0.95
C LEU A 23 20.04 37.87 -0.29
N LEU A 24 20.83 38.79 0.27
CA LEU A 24 22.10 38.50 0.92
C LEU A 24 21.92 37.67 2.20
N ALA A 25 20.80 37.82 2.91
CA ALA A 25 20.43 36.97 4.03
C ALA A 25 19.75 35.65 3.58
N TYR A 26 18.86 35.71 2.58
CA TYR A 26 18.05 34.57 2.14
C TYR A 26 18.87 33.52 1.37
N LEU A 27 19.75 33.94 0.46
CA LEU A 27 20.53 33.03 -0.37
C LEU A 27 21.46 32.08 0.44
N PRO A 28 22.24 32.53 1.44
CA PRO A 28 23.05 31.63 2.24
C PRO A 28 22.21 30.69 3.11
N ILE A 29 21.07 31.16 3.65
CA ILE A 29 20.14 30.31 4.41
C ILE A 29 19.52 29.26 3.47
N ALA A 30 19.03 29.64 2.30
CA ALA A 30 18.48 28.73 1.31
C ALA A 30 19.53 27.73 0.79
N PHE A 31 20.77 28.18 0.60
CA PHE A 31 21.89 27.32 0.23
C PHE A 31 22.19 26.32 1.33
N LEU A 32 22.27 26.75 2.59
CA LEU A 32 22.50 25.88 3.74
C LEU A 32 21.35 24.87 3.92
N CYS A 33 20.09 25.30 3.81
CA CYS A 33 18.93 24.41 3.81
C CYS A 33 18.98 23.38 2.67
N ARG A 34 19.37 23.80 1.45
CA ARG A 34 19.55 22.88 0.31
C ARG A 34 20.70 21.92 0.52
N LEU A 35 21.80 22.37 1.12
CA LEU A 35 22.97 21.55 1.42
C LEU A 35 22.63 20.50 2.49
N VAL A 36 21.98 20.91 3.57
CA VAL A 36 21.46 20.03 4.63
C VAL A 36 20.47 19.02 4.04
N TYR A 37 19.52 19.46 3.23
CA TYR A 37 18.60 18.56 2.55
C TYR A 37 19.34 17.56 1.65
N ARG A 38 20.33 17.99 0.88
CA ARG A 38 21.11 17.11 -0.01
C ARG A 38 21.99 16.10 0.73
N LEU A 39 22.58 16.49 1.86
CA LEU A 39 23.51 15.62 2.59
C LEU A 39 22.82 14.72 3.61
N LEU A 40 21.77 15.22 4.27
CA LEU A 40 21.13 14.52 5.38
C LEU A 40 19.79 13.90 5.02
N ILE A 41 19.05 14.44 4.05
CA ILE A 41 17.69 13.98 3.72
C ILE A 41 17.65 13.21 2.39
N ARG A 42 18.27 13.75 1.34
CA ARG A 42 18.28 13.18 -0.01
C ARG A 42 18.79 11.73 -0.11
N PRO A 43 19.84 11.28 0.60
CA PRO A 43 20.25 9.87 0.55
C PRO A 43 19.20 8.92 1.16
N PHE A 44 18.35 9.41 2.06
CA PHE A 44 17.21 8.66 2.61
C PHE A 44 15.90 8.86 1.83
N ALA A 45 15.80 9.94 1.07
CA ALA A 45 14.63 10.26 0.23
C ALA A 45 14.75 9.72 -1.20
N ALA A 46 15.95 9.34 -1.66
CA ALA A 46 16.15 8.70 -2.94
C ALA A 46 15.55 7.28 -2.90
N GLY A 47 14.38 7.13 -3.52
CA GLY A 47 13.76 5.82 -3.70
C GLY A 47 14.65 4.87 -4.52
N GLU A 48 14.44 3.56 -4.35
CA GLU A 48 15.11 2.55 -5.16
C GLU A 48 14.87 2.77 -6.66
N ASP A 49 15.90 2.55 -7.48
CA ASP A 49 15.74 2.50 -8.94
C ASP A 49 15.04 1.20 -9.35
N LEU A 50 13.86 1.34 -9.95
CA LEU A 50 12.99 0.23 -10.32
C LEU A 50 13.14 -0.20 -11.78
N ARG A 51 13.98 0.48 -12.57
CA ARG A 51 14.20 0.11 -13.98
C ARG A 51 14.74 -1.31 -14.09
N GLY A 52 14.04 -2.15 -14.86
CA GLY A 52 14.40 -3.55 -15.09
C GLY A 52 14.29 -4.45 -13.85
N LYS A 53 13.70 -3.96 -12.76
CA LYS A 53 13.33 -4.78 -11.60
C LYS A 53 12.06 -5.58 -11.93
N VAL A 54 11.97 -6.78 -11.37
CA VAL A 54 10.82 -7.68 -11.56
C VAL A 54 9.93 -7.65 -10.33
N VAL A 55 8.65 -7.35 -10.55
CA VAL A 55 7.67 -7.15 -9.49
C VAL A 55 6.49 -8.10 -9.71
N LEU A 56 6.26 -9.00 -8.76
CA LEU A 56 5.08 -9.86 -8.72
C LEU A 56 3.97 -9.19 -7.92
N ILE A 57 2.79 -8.98 -8.51
CA ILE A 57 1.66 -8.28 -7.87
C ILE A 57 0.44 -9.19 -7.82
N THR A 58 -0.02 -9.50 -6.62
CA THR A 58 -1.26 -10.25 -6.39
C THR A 58 -2.47 -9.32 -6.24
N GLY A 59 -3.64 -9.77 -6.70
CA GLY A 59 -4.83 -8.91 -6.76
C GLY A 59 -4.65 -7.76 -7.75
N ALA A 60 -3.90 -7.97 -8.83
CA ALA A 60 -3.51 -6.93 -9.79
C ALA A 60 -4.63 -6.53 -10.76
N SER A 61 -5.75 -7.24 -10.79
CA SER A 61 -6.82 -7.05 -11.76
C SER A 61 -7.73 -5.83 -11.49
N SER A 62 -7.60 -5.17 -10.34
CA SER A 62 -8.37 -3.96 -10.02
C SER A 62 -7.83 -3.20 -8.82
N GLY A 63 -8.27 -1.94 -8.66
CA GLY A 63 -8.13 -1.19 -7.40
C GLY A 63 -6.67 -0.87 -7.07
N ILE A 64 -6.26 -1.12 -5.82
CA ILE A 64 -4.89 -0.79 -5.37
C ILE A 64 -3.84 -1.59 -6.16
N GLY A 65 -4.07 -2.88 -6.40
CA GLY A 65 -3.10 -3.74 -7.10
C GLY A 65 -2.87 -3.32 -8.55
N GLU A 66 -3.95 -2.93 -9.24
CA GLU A 66 -3.88 -2.36 -10.60
C GLU A 66 -3.09 -1.05 -10.62
N ASN A 67 -3.41 -0.11 -9.71
CA ASN A 67 -2.70 1.17 -9.65
C ASN A 67 -1.23 1.00 -9.29
N LEU A 68 -0.90 0.05 -8.40
CA LEU A 68 0.49 -0.32 -8.11
C LEU A 68 1.20 -0.85 -9.35
N ALA A 69 0.54 -1.69 -10.16
CA ALA A 69 1.11 -2.16 -11.43
C ALA A 69 1.46 -0.99 -12.36
N TYR A 70 0.57 -0.01 -12.47
CA TYR A 70 0.81 1.20 -13.26
C TYR A 70 1.94 2.07 -12.71
N GLU A 71 2.04 2.24 -11.40
CA GLU A 71 3.13 3.00 -10.78
C GLU A 71 4.49 2.31 -10.92
N TYR A 72 4.54 0.98 -10.81
CA TYR A 72 5.76 0.21 -11.10
C TYR A 72 6.15 0.31 -12.58
N ALA A 73 5.16 0.24 -13.48
CA ALA A 73 5.37 0.39 -14.91
C ALA A 73 5.94 1.76 -15.30
N ARG A 74 5.39 2.86 -14.78
CA ARG A 74 5.90 4.23 -14.99
C ARG A 74 7.36 4.39 -14.56
N LYS A 75 7.82 3.57 -13.64
CA LYS A 75 9.20 3.56 -13.13
C LYS A 75 10.11 2.57 -13.88
N GLY A 76 9.62 1.95 -14.95
CA GLY A 76 10.38 1.06 -15.82
C GLY A 76 10.59 -0.35 -15.27
N ALA A 77 9.76 -0.79 -14.31
CA ALA A 77 9.80 -2.17 -13.82
C ALA A 77 9.07 -3.13 -14.76
N CYS A 78 9.51 -4.39 -14.79
CA CYS A 78 8.74 -5.48 -15.37
C CYS A 78 7.73 -5.98 -14.33
N VAL A 79 6.48 -6.21 -14.74
CA VAL A 79 5.40 -6.58 -13.81
C VAL A 79 4.79 -7.94 -14.16
N ALA A 80 4.75 -8.83 -13.19
CA ALA A 80 3.94 -10.05 -13.22
C ALA A 80 2.63 -9.80 -12.47
N LEU A 81 1.50 -9.99 -13.14
CA LEU A 81 0.17 -9.63 -12.66
C LEU A 81 -0.62 -10.91 -12.36
N VAL A 82 -1.03 -11.06 -11.10
CA VAL A 82 -1.72 -12.26 -10.60
C VAL A 82 -3.10 -11.90 -10.07
N ALA A 83 -4.10 -12.58 -10.61
CA ALA A 83 -5.49 -12.58 -10.12
C ALA A 83 -6.25 -13.72 -10.83
N ARG A 84 -7.51 -13.97 -10.43
CA ARG A 84 -8.34 -15.02 -11.06
C ARG A 84 -8.84 -14.66 -12.46
N THR A 85 -9.10 -13.38 -12.71
CA THR A 85 -9.77 -12.93 -13.95
C THR A 85 -8.75 -12.52 -15.01
N GLU A 86 -8.43 -13.45 -15.91
CA GLU A 86 -7.43 -13.25 -16.97
C GLU A 86 -7.71 -12.03 -17.86
N ILE A 87 -8.96 -11.83 -18.28
CA ILE A 87 -9.34 -10.71 -19.17
C ILE A 87 -8.99 -9.36 -18.53
N ALA A 88 -9.26 -9.21 -17.23
CA ALA A 88 -8.92 -8.00 -16.50
C ALA A 88 -7.39 -7.83 -16.38
N LEU A 89 -6.64 -8.91 -16.12
CA LEU A 89 -5.18 -8.86 -16.08
C LEU A 89 -4.58 -8.45 -17.44
N ARG A 90 -5.12 -8.95 -18.55
CA ARG A 90 -4.67 -8.58 -19.90
C ARG A 90 -4.89 -7.10 -20.19
N ALA A 91 -5.98 -6.51 -19.71
CA ALA A 91 -6.22 -5.07 -19.81
C ALA A 91 -5.17 -4.29 -19.00
N VAL A 92 -4.93 -4.67 -17.74
CA VAL A 92 -3.90 -4.03 -16.89
C VAL A 92 -2.50 -4.19 -17.50
N ALA A 93 -2.15 -5.36 -18.05
CA ALA A 93 -0.87 -5.60 -18.72
C ALA A 93 -0.68 -4.72 -19.95
N LYS A 94 -1.74 -4.52 -20.75
CA LYS A 94 -1.70 -3.60 -21.89
C LYS A 94 -1.39 -2.18 -21.44
N THR A 95 -2.13 -1.67 -20.47
CA THR A 95 -1.93 -0.31 -19.95
C THR A 95 -0.58 -0.16 -19.25
N ALA A 96 -0.11 -1.17 -18.51
CA ALA A 96 1.22 -1.15 -17.90
C ALA A 96 2.34 -1.01 -18.96
N ARG A 97 2.25 -1.72 -20.09
CA ARG A 97 3.21 -1.55 -21.20
C ARG A 97 3.16 -0.14 -21.79
N GLU A 98 1.96 0.39 -22.02
CA GLU A 98 1.77 1.77 -22.51
C GLU A 98 2.36 2.81 -21.56
N LEU A 99 2.36 2.54 -20.26
CA LEU A 99 2.93 3.41 -19.23
C LEU A 99 4.44 3.27 -19.02
N GLY A 100 5.10 2.32 -19.69
CA GLY A 100 6.56 2.18 -19.67
C GLY A 100 7.11 0.91 -19.03
N ALA A 101 6.28 -0.09 -18.70
CA ALA A 101 6.79 -1.40 -18.31
C ALA A 101 7.53 -2.04 -19.51
N PRO A 102 8.82 -2.42 -19.36
CA PRO A 102 9.56 -3.05 -20.46
C PRO A 102 8.96 -4.39 -20.87
N ASP A 103 8.39 -5.11 -19.92
CA ASP A 103 7.75 -6.40 -20.14
C ASP A 103 6.70 -6.68 -19.05
N THR A 104 5.69 -7.48 -19.39
CA THR A 104 4.56 -7.82 -18.52
C THR A 104 4.18 -9.30 -18.65
N LEU A 105 3.98 -9.97 -17.53
CA LEU A 105 3.48 -11.34 -17.47
C LEU A 105 2.08 -11.37 -16.86
N VAL A 106 1.15 -12.09 -17.48
CA VAL A 106 -0.20 -12.32 -16.96
C VAL A 106 -0.29 -13.74 -16.44
N VAL A 107 -0.60 -13.90 -15.16
CA VAL A 107 -0.73 -15.23 -14.53
C VAL A 107 -2.09 -15.36 -13.85
N PRO A 108 -3.07 -15.99 -14.51
CA PRO A 108 -4.33 -16.34 -13.88
C PRO A 108 -4.11 -17.38 -12.78
N ALA A 109 -4.40 -17.00 -11.54
CA ALA A 109 -4.26 -17.90 -10.39
C ALA A 109 -5.18 -17.50 -9.23
N ASP A 110 -5.68 -18.51 -8.52
CA ASP A 110 -6.26 -18.33 -7.19
C ASP A 110 -5.18 -18.50 -6.12
N ILE A 111 -4.72 -17.39 -5.54
CA ILE A 111 -3.64 -17.42 -4.55
C ILE A 111 -4.04 -18.05 -3.21
N THR A 112 -5.31 -18.39 -3.00
CA THR A 112 -5.76 -19.20 -1.85
C THR A 112 -5.40 -20.67 -2.00
N ASN A 113 -5.10 -21.12 -3.23
CA ASN A 113 -4.58 -22.44 -3.50
C ASN A 113 -3.04 -22.38 -3.47
N VAL A 114 -2.42 -23.24 -2.65
CA VAL A 114 -0.97 -23.28 -2.44
C VAL A 114 -0.19 -23.62 -3.72
N ASP A 115 -0.69 -24.54 -4.55
CA ASP A 115 -0.04 -24.97 -5.78
C ASP A 115 -0.14 -23.89 -6.87
N GLU A 116 -1.27 -23.18 -6.93
CA GLU A 116 -1.43 -22.04 -7.83
C GLU A 116 -0.57 -20.84 -7.41
N ALA A 117 -0.46 -20.57 -6.11
CA ALA A 117 0.44 -19.54 -5.59
C ALA A 117 1.91 -19.87 -5.88
N LYS A 118 2.30 -21.15 -5.74
CA LYS A 118 3.62 -21.65 -6.12
C LYS A 118 3.87 -21.44 -7.62
N ARG A 119 2.95 -21.91 -8.46
CA ARG A 119 3.02 -21.76 -9.93
C ARG A 119 3.20 -20.30 -10.33
N ALA A 120 2.46 -19.38 -9.72
CA ALA A 120 2.57 -17.97 -10.04
C ALA A 120 3.95 -17.37 -9.78
N VAL A 121 4.62 -17.79 -8.69
CA VAL A 121 6.00 -17.39 -8.42
C VAL A 121 6.96 -18.05 -9.40
N GLU A 122 6.82 -19.36 -9.65
CA GLU A 122 7.70 -20.12 -10.53
C GLU A 122 7.63 -19.63 -11.99
N GLU A 123 6.43 -19.37 -12.52
CA GLU A 123 6.25 -18.78 -13.86
C GLU A 123 6.89 -17.39 -13.97
N THR A 124 6.76 -16.57 -12.91
CA THR A 124 7.38 -15.24 -12.86
C THR A 124 8.91 -15.35 -12.93
N VAL A 125 9.49 -16.24 -12.14
CA VAL A 125 10.95 -16.45 -12.14
C VAL A 125 11.41 -17.08 -13.44
N ALA A 126 10.65 -18.02 -14.01
CA ALA A 126 10.98 -18.66 -15.29
C ALA A 126 10.98 -17.64 -16.45
N HIS A 127 10.00 -16.72 -16.45
CA HIS A 127 9.87 -15.70 -17.50
C HIS A 127 10.94 -14.61 -17.39
N PHE A 128 11.20 -14.08 -16.18
CA PHE A 128 12.11 -12.93 -16.02
C PHE A 128 13.51 -13.28 -15.50
N GLY A 129 13.75 -14.52 -15.09
CA GLY A 129 15.01 -15.02 -14.51
C GLY A 129 15.32 -14.54 -13.08
N LYS A 130 14.46 -13.71 -12.48
CA LYS A 130 14.65 -13.13 -11.14
C LYS A 130 13.32 -12.63 -10.57
N LEU A 131 13.30 -12.38 -9.26
CA LEU A 131 12.22 -11.68 -8.58
C LEU A 131 12.81 -10.66 -7.60
N ASN A 132 12.45 -9.39 -7.76
CA ASN A 132 12.95 -8.31 -6.91
C ASN A 132 11.92 -7.89 -5.86
N HIS A 133 10.65 -7.78 -6.25
CA HIS A 133 9.59 -7.32 -5.35
C HIS A 133 8.41 -8.29 -5.39
N LEU A 134 7.90 -8.63 -4.21
CA LEU A 134 6.58 -9.24 -4.06
C LEU A 134 5.62 -8.21 -3.48
N VAL A 135 4.51 -7.96 -4.17
CA VAL A 135 3.39 -7.16 -3.70
C VAL A 135 2.23 -8.10 -3.38
N ALA A 136 2.13 -8.47 -2.10
CA ALA A 136 1.07 -9.29 -1.53
C ALA A 136 -0.15 -8.39 -1.20
N ASN A 137 -0.97 -8.13 -2.21
CA ASN A 137 -2.09 -7.17 -2.14
C ASN A 137 -3.48 -7.82 -2.26
N ALA A 138 -3.58 -9.05 -2.75
CA ALA A 138 -4.87 -9.74 -2.86
C ALA A 138 -5.62 -9.72 -1.52
N GLY A 139 -6.93 -9.47 -1.59
CA GLY A 139 -7.76 -9.38 -0.41
C GLY A 139 -9.25 -9.30 -0.73
N VAL A 140 -10.07 -9.54 0.28
CA VAL A 140 -11.52 -9.37 0.28
C VAL A 140 -11.97 -8.66 1.54
N TRP A 141 -13.01 -7.85 1.39
CA TRP A 141 -13.67 -7.14 2.47
C TRP A 141 -14.88 -7.91 2.98
N SER A 142 -15.25 -7.73 4.25
CA SER A 142 -16.49 -8.26 4.81
C SER A 142 -17.05 -7.28 5.84
N SER A 143 -18.36 -7.01 5.81
CA SER A 143 -19.01 -6.08 6.74
C SER A 143 -20.40 -6.57 7.14
N CYS A 144 -20.58 -6.91 8.41
CA CYS A 144 -21.86 -7.26 9.04
C CYS A 144 -21.67 -7.29 10.56
N PHE A 145 -22.72 -7.02 11.34
CA PHE A 145 -22.63 -7.32 12.77
C PHE A 145 -22.48 -8.84 12.97
N PHE A 146 -21.74 -9.24 13.99
CA PHE A 146 -21.48 -10.66 14.24
C PHE A 146 -22.78 -11.44 14.50
N GLU A 147 -23.76 -10.81 15.14
CA GLU A 147 -25.10 -11.37 15.38
C GLU A 147 -25.97 -11.53 14.12
N GLU A 148 -25.64 -10.83 13.02
CA GLU A 148 -26.36 -10.89 11.75
C GLU A 148 -25.88 -12.04 10.84
N ILE A 149 -24.82 -12.74 11.25
CA ILE A 149 -24.18 -13.78 10.44
C ILE A 149 -25.05 -15.03 10.43
N THR A 150 -25.47 -15.44 9.24
CA THR A 150 -26.27 -16.66 9.04
C THR A 150 -25.41 -17.83 8.55
N ASN A 151 -24.22 -17.57 8.00
CA ASN A 151 -23.26 -18.58 7.55
C ASN A 151 -21.82 -18.22 7.96
N VAL A 152 -21.40 -18.69 9.14
CA VAL A 152 -20.07 -18.36 9.67
C VAL A 152 -18.91 -18.96 8.85
N SER A 153 -19.09 -20.13 8.25
CA SER A 153 -18.06 -20.79 7.44
C SER A 153 -17.66 -19.98 6.21
N ALA A 154 -18.57 -19.18 5.66
CA ALA A 154 -18.24 -18.34 4.51
C ALA A 154 -17.16 -17.28 4.80
N PHE A 155 -16.96 -16.92 6.07
CA PHE A 155 -15.92 -15.99 6.49
C PHE A 155 -14.53 -16.62 6.58
N GLN A 156 -14.39 -17.95 6.45
CA GLN A 156 -13.08 -18.61 6.32
C GLN A 156 -12.32 -18.06 5.11
N ASN A 157 -13.04 -17.82 4.00
CA ASN A 157 -12.49 -17.20 2.79
C ASN A 157 -11.82 -15.84 3.04
N VAL A 158 -12.25 -15.09 4.06
CA VAL A 158 -11.62 -13.81 4.42
C VAL A 158 -10.21 -14.05 4.94
N MET A 159 -10.01 -15.06 5.80
CA MET A 159 -8.68 -15.46 6.26
C MET A 159 -7.86 -16.10 5.13
N ASP A 160 -8.48 -16.99 4.34
CA ASP A 160 -7.78 -17.69 3.25
C ASP A 160 -7.22 -16.71 2.22
N LEU A 161 -8.01 -15.70 1.86
CA LEU A 161 -7.57 -14.70 0.88
C LEU A 161 -6.67 -13.62 1.51
N ASN A 162 -7.05 -13.01 2.63
CA ASN A 162 -6.30 -11.88 3.19
C ASN A 162 -4.98 -12.30 3.84
N PHE A 163 -4.94 -13.48 4.48
CA PHE A 163 -3.78 -13.97 5.20
C PHE A 163 -3.03 -15.02 4.39
N TRP A 164 -3.63 -16.18 4.12
CA TRP A 164 -2.94 -17.27 3.41
C TRP A 164 -2.54 -16.86 1.98
N GLY A 165 -3.39 -16.09 1.32
CA GLY A 165 -3.11 -15.50 0.02
C GLY A 165 -1.92 -14.56 -0.04
N ALA A 166 -1.47 -14.03 1.10
CA ALA A 166 -0.22 -13.31 1.22
C ALA A 166 0.95 -14.24 1.61
N VAL A 167 0.69 -15.18 2.52
CA VAL A 167 1.70 -16.12 3.05
C VAL A 167 2.23 -17.06 1.98
N TYR A 168 1.38 -17.71 1.18
CA TYR A 168 1.80 -18.68 0.16
C TYR A 168 2.76 -18.08 -0.88
N PRO A 169 2.43 -16.98 -1.59
CA PRO A 169 3.37 -16.39 -2.53
C PRO A 169 4.63 -15.88 -1.82
N THR A 170 4.53 -15.42 -0.57
CA THR A 170 5.71 -15.01 0.22
C THR A 170 6.65 -16.17 0.47
N TYR A 171 6.12 -17.32 0.87
CA TYR A 171 6.89 -18.52 1.14
C TYR A 171 7.71 -18.95 -0.09
N PHE A 172 7.06 -19.05 -1.25
CA PHE A 172 7.73 -19.46 -2.49
C PHE A 172 8.64 -18.37 -3.08
N ALA A 173 8.33 -17.09 -2.88
CA ALA A 173 9.16 -15.99 -3.37
C ALA A 173 10.43 -15.76 -2.54
N LEU A 174 10.44 -16.17 -1.26
CA LEU A 174 11.47 -15.80 -0.30
C LEU A 174 12.91 -16.13 -0.74
N PRO A 175 13.23 -17.31 -1.33
CA PRO A 175 14.58 -17.61 -1.81
C PRO A 175 15.06 -16.61 -2.87
N TYR A 176 14.19 -16.26 -3.82
CA TYR A 176 14.52 -15.32 -4.91
C TYR A 176 14.66 -13.89 -4.42
N LEU A 177 13.82 -13.49 -3.46
CA LEU A 177 13.91 -12.18 -2.81
C LEU A 177 15.20 -12.05 -1.99
N LYS A 178 15.62 -13.11 -1.29
CA LYS A 178 16.92 -13.13 -0.59
C LYS A 178 18.08 -12.99 -1.58
N ALA A 179 18.05 -13.74 -2.68
CA ALA A 179 19.09 -13.68 -3.72
C ALA A 179 19.20 -12.29 -4.36
N SER A 180 18.07 -11.61 -4.53
CA SER A 180 18.02 -10.29 -5.17
C SER A 180 18.14 -9.10 -4.20
N ARG A 181 18.26 -9.36 -2.89
CA ARG A 181 18.12 -8.36 -1.81
C ARG A 181 16.85 -7.51 -1.97
N GLY A 182 15.79 -8.20 -2.31
CA GLY A 182 14.50 -7.69 -2.74
C GLY A 182 13.61 -7.22 -1.60
N ASN A 183 12.35 -6.96 -1.96
CA ASN A 183 11.36 -6.34 -1.09
C ASN A 183 10.05 -7.14 -1.08
N ILE A 184 9.43 -7.20 0.09
CA ILE A 184 8.04 -7.60 0.25
C ILE A 184 7.24 -6.37 0.62
N VAL A 185 6.18 -6.10 -0.13
CA VAL A 185 5.16 -5.11 0.21
C VAL A 185 3.86 -5.87 0.43
N VAL A 186 3.31 -5.79 1.63
CA VAL A 186 2.04 -6.43 1.96
C VAL A 186 0.97 -5.39 2.26
N THR A 187 -0.23 -5.59 1.71
CA THR A 187 -1.39 -4.73 1.97
C THR A 187 -2.17 -5.24 3.17
N ALA A 188 -1.94 -4.61 4.33
CA ALA A 188 -2.74 -4.76 5.53
C ALA A 188 -3.91 -3.75 5.53
N SER A 189 -4.25 -3.19 6.69
CA SER A 189 -5.24 -2.11 6.86
C SER A 189 -5.09 -1.49 8.25
N VAL A 190 -5.53 -0.24 8.42
CA VAL A 190 -5.73 0.36 9.74
C VAL A 190 -6.69 -0.47 10.63
N ALA A 191 -7.61 -1.20 10.00
CA ALA A 191 -8.54 -2.11 10.65
C ALA A 191 -7.85 -3.30 11.38
N GLY A 192 -6.58 -3.58 11.04
CA GLY A 192 -5.77 -4.55 11.78
C GLY A 192 -5.17 -4.00 13.08
N ARG A 193 -5.30 -2.69 13.36
CA ARG A 193 -4.83 -2.05 14.60
C ARG A 193 -5.95 -1.42 15.41
N VAL A 194 -6.94 -0.84 14.74
CA VAL A 194 -8.08 -0.19 15.37
C VAL A 194 -9.30 -1.06 15.16
N PRO A 195 -10.01 -1.49 16.22
CA PRO A 195 -11.24 -2.25 16.07
C PRO A 195 -12.31 -1.34 15.46
N VAL A 196 -12.79 -1.74 14.29
CA VAL A 196 -13.96 -1.13 13.64
C VAL A 196 -15.12 -2.11 13.74
N ALA A 197 -16.28 -1.63 14.23
CA ALA A 197 -17.48 -2.45 14.34
C ALA A 197 -17.90 -3.01 12.97
N ARG A 198 -18.63 -4.14 12.99
CA ARG A 198 -19.10 -4.87 11.81
C ARG A 198 -18.03 -5.54 10.95
N MET A 199 -16.75 -5.54 11.36
CA MET A 199 -15.64 -6.05 10.56
C MET A 199 -14.83 -7.12 11.28
N SER A 200 -15.45 -7.91 12.16
CA SER A 200 -14.74 -8.83 13.08
C SER A 200 -13.72 -9.73 12.36
N PHE A 201 -14.13 -10.43 11.29
CA PHE A 201 -13.26 -11.33 10.53
C PHE A 201 -12.22 -10.59 9.69
N TYR A 202 -12.61 -9.47 9.07
CA TYR A 202 -11.69 -8.64 8.30
C TYR A 202 -10.58 -8.05 9.20
N ASN A 203 -10.95 -7.45 10.34
CA ASN A 203 -10.03 -6.91 11.34
C ASN A 203 -9.06 -7.99 11.83
N ALA A 204 -9.58 -9.18 12.19
CA ALA A 204 -8.76 -10.31 12.60
C ALA A 204 -7.75 -10.71 11.52
N SER A 205 -8.20 -10.82 10.25
CA SER A 205 -7.32 -11.17 9.13
C SER A 205 -6.21 -10.15 8.91
N LYS A 206 -6.52 -8.85 8.99
CA LYS A 206 -5.53 -7.79 8.81
C LYS A 206 -4.59 -7.66 10.02
N ALA A 207 -5.07 -7.96 11.23
CA ALA A 207 -4.21 -8.07 12.42
C ALA A 207 -3.21 -9.24 12.29
N ALA A 208 -3.67 -10.40 11.81
CA ALA A 208 -2.82 -11.56 11.57
C ALA A 208 -1.71 -11.26 10.54
N VAL A 209 -2.06 -10.60 9.43
CA VAL A 209 -1.10 -10.13 8.43
C VAL A 209 -0.06 -9.21 9.07
N ILE A 210 -0.46 -8.21 9.85
CA ILE A 210 0.48 -7.28 10.49
C ILE A 210 1.49 -8.04 11.35
N ARG A 211 1.01 -8.93 12.23
CA ARG A 211 1.88 -9.68 13.13
C ARG A 211 2.81 -10.64 12.40
N PHE A 212 2.29 -11.38 11.42
CA PHE A 212 3.11 -12.28 10.63
C PHE A 212 4.26 -11.56 9.92
N TYR A 213 3.99 -10.43 9.25
CA TYR A 213 5.02 -9.71 8.52
C TYR A 213 5.93 -8.85 9.41
N GLU A 214 5.49 -8.46 10.62
CA GLU A 214 6.38 -7.89 11.65
C GLU A 214 7.40 -8.93 12.13
N THR A 215 6.93 -10.16 12.42
CA THR A 215 7.80 -11.28 12.79
C THR A 215 8.75 -11.66 11.65
N LEU A 216 8.21 -11.87 10.43
CA LEU A 216 9.02 -12.22 9.26
C LEU A 216 10.11 -11.18 9.00
N ARG A 217 9.83 -9.89 9.17
CA ARG A 217 10.84 -8.82 9.03
C ARG A 217 12.02 -9.01 9.98
N ALA A 218 11.75 -9.41 11.22
CA ALA A 218 12.81 -9.69 12.20
C ALA A 218 13.63 -10.93 11.80
N GLU A 219 12.99 -11.95 11.24
CA GLU A 219 13.62 -13.21 10.83
C GLU A 219 14.49 -13.07 9.57
N VAL A 220 14.03 -12.34 8.55
CA VAL A 220 14.78 -12.17 7.28
C VAL A 220 15.91 -11.15 7.39
N GLY A 221 15.83 -10.25 8.38
CA GLY A 221 16.84 -9.24 8.67
C GLY A 221 17.16 -8.35 7.45
N PRO A 222 18.44 -8.03 7.19
CA PRO A 222 18.82 -7.12 6.12
C PRO A 222 18.72 -7.73 4.70
N HIS A 223 18.41 -9.03 4.57
CA HIS A 223 18.40 -9.72 3.29
C HIS A 223 17.16 -9.39 2.44
N VAL A 224 16.02 -9.08 3.08
CA VAL A 224 14.77 -8.76 2.40
C VAL A 224 14.09 -7.63 3.16
N ARG A 225 13.74 -6.53 2.49
CA ARG A 225 12.98 -5.46 3.15
C ARG A 225 11.50 -5.85 3.20
N VAL A 226 10.84 -5.60 4.32
CA VAL A 226 9.39 -5.87 4.47
C VAL A 226 8.66 -4.59 4.83
N THR A 227 7.78 -4.15 3.92
CA THR A 227 6.91 -2.98 4.08
C THR A 227 5.48 -3.43 4.28
N ILE A 228 4.87 -3.03 5.40
CA ILE A 228 3.46 -3.27 5.68
C ILE A 228 2.67 -2.00 5.37
N LEU A 229 1.91 -2.01 4.28
CA LEU A 229 1.04 -0.92 3.90
C LEU A 229 -0.27 -1.02 4.71
N MET A 230 -0.64 0.05 5.41
CA MET A 230 -1.89 0.13 6.19
C MET A 230 -2.78 1.25 5.67
N PRO A 231 -3.52 1.05 4.56
CA PRO A 231 -4.43 2.05 4.06
C PRO A 231 -5.58 2.29 5.05
N GLY A 232 -6.04 3.54 5.09
CA GLY A 232 -7.35 3.90 5.64
C GLY A 232 -8.48 3.51 4.68
N TYR A 233 -9.57 4.27 4.68
CA TYR A 233 -10.64 4.07 3.71
C TYR A 233 -10.17 4.48 2.31
N VAL A 234 -10.15 3.53 1.37
CA VAL A 234 -9.77 3.75 -0.03
C VAL A 234 -10.90 3.28 -0.91
N VAL A 235 -11.48 4.19 -1.70
CA VAL A 235 -12.53 3.85 -2.66
C VAL A 235 -11.96 2.88 -3.70
N SER A 236 -12.44 1.63 -3.66
CA SER A 236 -12.04 0.54 -4.56
C SER A 236 -13.18 -0.46 -4.68
N ASN A 237 -13.06 -1.44 -5.59
CA ASN A 237 -14.07 -2.51 -5.69
C ASN A 237 -14.33 -3.23 -4.35
N LEU A 238 -13.33 -3.30 -3.46
CA LEU A 238 -13.48 -3.85 -2.12
C LEU A 238 -14.42 -3.03 -1.23
N THR A 239 -14.34 -1.70 -1.29
CA THR A 239 -15.18 -0.80 -0.48
C THR A 239 -16.48 -0.40 -1.19
N MET A 240 -16.58 -0.62 -2.50
CA MET A 240 -17.77 -0.34 -3.30
C MET A 240 -18.72 -1.55 -3.43
N GLY A 241 -18.56 -2.53 -2.54
CA GLY A 241 -19.54 -3.59 -2.36
C GLY A 241 -19.04 -4.99 -2.70
N LYS A 242 -17.89 -5.22 -3.34
CA LYS A 242 -17.42 -6.59 -3.64
C LYS A 242 -16.76 -7.21 -2.40
N GLY A 243 -17.59 -7.72 -1.49
CA GLY A 243 -17.17 -8.36 -0.24
C GLY A 243 -17.98 -9.63 0.07
N VAL A 244 -17.57 -10.34 1.13
CA VAL A 244 -18.35 -11.46 1.67
C VAL A 244 -19.57 -10.89 2.41
N GLN A 245 -20.76 -11.29 1.99
CA GLN A 245 -22.04 -10.89 2.59
C GLN A 245 -22.46 -11.85 3.73
N LYS A 246 -23.54 -11.51 4.44
CA LYS A 246 -24.07 -12.26 5.59
C LYS A 246 -24.40 -13.74 5.30
N ASP A 247 -24.77 -14.04 4.05
CA ASP A 247 -25.13 -15.36 3.55
C ASP A 247 -23.92 -16.15 3.00
N GLY A 248 -22.78 -15.47 2.84
CA GLY A 248 -21.54 -16.02 2.32
C GLY A 248 -21.29 -15.80 0.83
N ASN A 249 -22.21 -15.16 0.12
CA ASN A 249 -22.00 -14.82 -1.29
C ASN A 249 -21.03 -13.64 -1.42
N VAL A 250 -20.22 -13.66 -2.48
CA VAL A 250 -19.40 -12.50 -2.87
C VAL A 250 -20.19 -11.69 -3.89
N GLY A 251 -20.79 -10.60 -3.46
CA GLY A 251 -21.66 -9.76 -4.30
C GLY A 251 -21.66 -8.31 -3.82
N PHE A 252 -22.19 -7.39 -4.62
CA PHE A 252 -22.29 -5.96 -4.27
C PHE A 252 -23.24 -5.74 -3.10
N ASP A 253 -22.71 -5.19 -2.00
CA ASP A 253 -23.53 -4.69 -0.88
C ASP A 253 -23.75 -3.18 -1.03
N GLU A 254 -24.97 -2.79 -1.43
CA GLU A 254 -25.37 -1.38 -1.56
C GLU A 254 -25.65 -0.71 -0.21
N GLU A 255 -25.98 -1.45 0.84
CA GLU A 255 -26.24 -0.90 2.20
C GLU A 255 -24.94 -0.56 2.94
N ALA A 256 -23.82 -1.20 2.57
CA ALA A 256 -22.50 -0.83 3.07
C ALA A 256 -22.03 0.56 2.59
N ARG A 257 -22.62 1.11 1.51
CA ARG A 257 -22.28 2.45 0.99
C ARG A 257 -22.82 3.60 1.83
N ASP A 258 -23.94 3.41 2.54
CA ASP A 258 -24.77 4.52 3.03
C ASP A 258 -24.94 4.62 4.55
N VAL A 259 -24.15 3.90 5.34
CA VAL A 259 -24.10 4.17 6.78
C VAL A 259 -23.16 5.34 7.02
N ARG A 260 -23.70 6.56 6.89
CA ARG A 260 -23.15 7.76 7.53
C ARG A 260 -22.76 7.36 8.95
N THR A 261 -21.49 7.53 9.29
CA THR A 261 -21.03 7.50 10.68
C THR A 261 -22.00 8.36 11.48
N HIS A 262 -22.80 7.75 12.36
CA HIS A 262 -23.63 8.50 13.30
C HIS A 262 -22.72 9.55 13.99
N PRO A 263 -23.16 10.80 14.19
CA PRO A 263 -22.31 11.88 14.73
C PRO A 263 -21.91 11.71 16.21
N SER A 264 -21.97 10.52 16.79
CA SER A 264 -21.84 10.28 18.23
C SER A 264 -20.69 9.38 18.65
N ILE A 265 -19.73 9.04 17.78
CA ILE A 265 -18.43 8.54 18.25
C ILE A 265 -17.62 9.75 18.72
N SER A 266 -17.99 10.30 19.88
CA SER A 266 -17.04 11.05 20.67
C SER A 266 -15.93 10.08 21.05
N LEU A 267 -14.70 10.43 20.68
CA LEU A 267 -13.50 9.83 21.24
C LEU A 267 -13.49 10.14 22.74
N ASN A 268 -14.20 9.34 23.52
CA ASN A 268 -14.06 9.36 24.96
C ASN A 268 -12.68 8.79 25.28
N HIS A 269 -11.76 9.71 25.57
CA HIS A 269 -10.57 9.51 26.38
C HIS A 269 -10.92 8.69 27.63
N ARG A 270 -10.81 7.35 27.58
CA ARG A 270 -10.90 6.51 28.78
C ARG A 270 -10.26 5.13 28.67
N TYR A 271 -9.18 5.00 27.90
CA TYR A 271 -8.29 3.82 27.96
C TYR A 271 -6.87 4.24 28.35
N PHE A 272 -6.75 4.84 29.54
CA PHE A 272 -5.50 4.93 30.30
C PHE A 272 -5.85 4.98 31.78
N HIS A 273 -5.90 3.81 32.42
CA HIS A 273 -5.90 3.46 33.87
C HIS A 273 -6.58 2.08 33.94
N SER A 274 -6.12 1.05 34.62
CA SER A 274 -4.90 0.71 35.35
C SER A 274 -5.04 -0.80 35.64
N SER A 275 -3.92 -1.51 35.72
CA SER A 275 -3.82 -2.83 36.35
C SER A 275 -4.25 -2.80 37.84
N SER A 276 -4.47 -4.01 38.41
CA SER A 276 -4.90 -4.39 39.79
C SER A 276 -6.42 -4.26 40.04
N SER A 277 -7.17 -5.23 40.59
CA SER A 277 -6.99 -6.25 41.66
C SER A 277 -8.14 -7.29 41.50
N VAL A 278 -7.96 -8.61 41.66
CA VAL A 278 -8.01 -9.46 42.90
C VAL A 278 -9.29 -9.29 43.76
N ASP A 279 -9.96 -10.42 44.01
CA ASP A 279 -11.09 -10.75 44.92
C ASP A 279 -12.46 -10.07 44.63
N ARG A 280 -13.60 -10.77 44.56
CA ARG A 280 -14.11 -11.98 45.25
C ARG A 280 -14.99 -12.85 44.36
#